data_AF-A0A2N1SH61-F1
#
_entry.id   AF-A0A2N1SH61-F1
#
_cell.length_a   1.000
_cell.length_b   1.000
_cell.length_c   1.000
_cell.angle_alpha   90.00
_cell.angle_beta   90.00
_cell.angle_gamma   90.00
#
_symmetry.space_group_name_H-M   'P 1'
#
loop_
_entity.id
_entity.type
_entity.pdbx_description
1 polymer ?
#
loop_
_entity_poly.entity_id
_entity_poly.type
_entity_poly.pdbx_seq_one_letter_code
_entity_poly.pdbx_strand_id
1 'polypeptide(L)'
;MRISKTLLAIGMACVLVFGAFAQSRVTLTVIASEGPAQVILDGKLLGVGNPKFTAQVRPGTYDLIVRKSGLPEFRQRITVGGGGLTVNAQLGGTATIPAPTPTQPPATQSYSITVTANVTGADVFINGIQAGRTPFTGQVSRGSYTVVVKAPGYSDYTQGISVTGAAVVNATLTPMLVPLNLGNLFPGAEIFLNGARIGVAGGTQFITQVAPGTYTLTVRAGGFMDFSMQITVGAGGYSLAPTLQPMMANYVFQIPAGMTNPDVHGNPWSQIRLYIDGAAQKDFRGQIQPGRHTIRMVTGAFQIEFIQDFESGKSYTIEPFAGMTVK
;
A
#
# COMPACT_ATOMS: atom_id res chain seq x y z
N MET A 1 82.80 72.52 -57.85
CA MET A 1 82.15 73.60 -57.06
C MET A 1 81.26 72.94 -56.01
N ARG A 2 81.67 72.99 -54.73
CA ARG A 2 80.95 72.71 -53.44
C ARG A 2 80.13 71.39 -53.32
N ILE A 3 80.58 70.36 -52.57
CA ILE A 3 80.38 70.08 -51.11
C ILE A 3 78.87 69.88 -50.78
N SER A 4 78.32 68.82 -50.15
CA SER A 4 78.77 67.86 -49.11
C SER A 4 77.83 66.64 -48.95
N LYS A 5 78.41 65.49 -48.54
CA LYS A 5 78.05 64.51 -47.46
C LYS A 5 76.56 64.20 -47.18
N THR A 6 76.09 62.96 -46.90
CA THR A 6 76.58 61.98 -45.91
C THR A 6 75.82 60.62 -46.03
N LEU A 7 76.46 59.53 -45.58
CA LEU A 7 76.02 58.13 -45.38
C LEU A 7 74.64 57.92 -44.69
N LEU A 8 73.95 56.80 -44.94
CA LEU A 8 73.98 55.56 -44.11
C LEU A 8 72.88 54.54 -44.53
N ALA A 9 73.20 53.25 -44.36
CA ALA A 9 72.46 52.03 -44.72
C ALA A 9 71.23 51.72 -43.83
N ILE A 10 70.30 50.89 -44.33
CA ILE A 10 69.32 50.15 -43.51
C ILE A 10 69.18 48.71 -44.03
N GLY A 11 69.45 47.76 -43.12
CA GLY A 11 69.21 46.34 -43.26
C GLY A 11 67.87 45.90 -42.64
N MET A 12 67.43 44.76 -43.14
CA MET A 12 66.22 43.95 -42.91
C MET A 12 66.04 43.41 -41.48
N ALA A 13 64.78 43.28 -41.00
CA ALA A 13 64.32 42.15 -40.16
C ALA A 13 62.80 42.17 -39.89
N CYS A 14 62.18 41.00 -40.07
CA CYS A 14 60.78 40.64 -39.76
C CYS A 14 60.33 41.02 -38.34
N VAL A 15 59.11 41.53 -38.23
CA VAL A 15 58.42 41.78 -36.97
C VAL A 15 57.25 40.81 -36.81
N LEU A 16 57.35 39.90 -35.84
CA LEU A 16 56.24 39.17 -35.24
C LEU A 16 55.90 39.87 -33.91
N VAL A 17 54.84 40.67 -33.87
CA VAL A 17 54.30 41.20 -32.61
C VAL A 17 53.23 40.25 -32.10
N PHE A 18 53.55 39.52 -31.03
CA PHE A 18 52.55 38.94 -30.15
C PHE A 18 51.75 40.07 -29.49
N GLY A 19 50.43 40.07 -29.67
CA GLY A 19 49.52 41.00 -28.99
C GLY A 19 49.63 40.85 -27.48
N ALA A 20 50.20 41.86 -26.82
CA ALA A 20 50.17 41.98 -25.37
C ALA A 20 48.75 42.37 -24.94
N PHE A 21 48.00 41.42 -24.37
CA PHE A 21 46.74 41.70 -23.70
C PHE A 21 46.99 42.70 -22.56
N ALA A 22 46.43 43.90 -22.68
CA ALA A 22 46.33 44.87 -21.61
C ALA A 22 45.49 44.27 -20.47
N GLN A 23 46.13 43.70 -19.46
CA GLN A 23 45.42 43.16 -18.31
C GLN A 23 44.92 44.30 -17.43
N SER A 24 43.58 44.41 -17.32
CA SER A 24 42.90 45.37 -16.46
C SER A 24 43.46 45.30 -15.04
N ARG A 25 44.05 46.40 -14.57
CA ARG A 25 44.47 46.58 -13.18
C ARG A 25 43.40 47.37 -12.45
N VAL A 26 43.18 47.03 -11.19
CA VAL A 26 42.19 47.60 -10.31
C VAL A 26 42.83 48.04 -9.00
N THR A 27 42.22 49.03 -8.35
CA THR A 27 42.76 49.63 -7.14
C THR A 27 42.52 48.74 -5.93
N LEU A 28 43.58 48.37 -5.23
CA LEU A 28 43.54 47.83 -3.87
C LEU A 28 43.95 48.95 -2.90
N THR A 29 43.07 49.32 -1.99
CA THR A 29 43.34 50.21 -0.87
C THR A 29 43.42 49.39 0.42
N VAL A 30 44.49 49.59 1.20
CA VAL A 30 44.64 48.97 2.52
C VAL A 30 44.77 50.09 3.55
N ILE A 31 43.94 50.04 4.58
CA ILE A 31 43.96 51.00 5.69
C ILE A 31 44.32 50.21 6.94
N ALA A 32 45.50 50.45 7.49
CA ALA A 32 45.94 49.83 8.74
C ALA A 32 45.43 50.65 9.95
N SER A 33 45.00 49.98 11.01
CA SER A 33 44.63 50.64 12.28
C SER A 33 45.82 51.38 12.91
N GLU A 34 47.05 50.90 12.66
CA GLU A 34 48.29 51.50 13.12
C GLU A 34 49.34 51.55 12.00
N GLY A 35 49.97 52.71 11.80
CA GLY A 35 51.11 52.90 10.89
C GLY A 35 52.43 53.12 11.64
N PRO A 36 53.58 53.04 10.95
CA PRO A 36 53.78 52.51 9.60
C PRO A 36 53.67 50.96 9.56
N ALA A 37 52.88 50.43 8.63
CA ALA A 37 52.64 48.98 8.48
C ALA A 37 53.00 48.47 7.08
N GLN A 38 53.71 47.34 7.00
CA GLN A 38 54.03 46.66 5.75
C GLN A 38 52.79 45.96 5.19
N VAL A 39 52.53 46.14 3.90
CA VAL A 39 51.44 45.49 3.15
C VAL A 39 52.05 44.48 2.17
N ILE A 40 51.73 43.21 2.34
CA ILE A 40 52.28 42.08 1.60
C ILE A 40 51.12 41.32 0.94
N LEU A 41 51.24 40.98 -0.34
CA LEU A 41 50.20 40.29 -1.12
C LEU A 41 50.83 39.07 -1.80
N ASP A 42 50.29 37.87 -1.58
CA ASP A 42 50.85 36.58 -2.01
C ASP A 42 52.35 36.43 -1.66
N GLY A 43 52.71 36.88 -0.47
CA GLY A 43 54.11 36.86 0.01
C GLY A 43 55.00 37.98 -0.57
N LYS A 44 54.52 38.79 -1.52
CA LYS A 44 55.27 39.93 -2.07
C LYS A 44 54.96 41.23 -1.32
N LEU A 45 55.99 41.89 -0.77
CA LEU A 45 55.86 43.21 -0.18
C LEU A 45 55.47 44.24 -1.26
N LEU A 46 54.31 44.87 -1.10
CA LEU A 46 53.83 45.91 -2.00
C LEU A 46 54.27 47.31 -1.53
N GLY A 47 54.40 47.53 -0.23
CA GLY A 47 54.85 48.81 0.34
C GLY A 47 54.52 48.95 1.82
N VAL A 48 54.61 50.19 2.32
CA VAL A 48 54.31 50.55 3.71
C VAL A 48 53.19 51.58 3.74
N GLY A 49 52.11 51.31 4.47
CA GLY A 49 50.98 52.22 4.68
C GLY A 49 51.10 52.99 5.99
N ASN A 50 50.72 54.27 5.98
CA ASN A 50 50.66 55.10 7.18
C ASN A 50 49.51 56.14 7.10
N PRO A 51 48.30 55.82 7.56
CA PRO A 51 47.72 54.49 7.78
C PRO A 51 47.23 53.84 6.47
N LYS A 52 47.16 54.61 5.37
CA LYS A 52 46.63 54.16 4.08
C LYS A 52 47.77 53.78 3.11
N PHE A 53 47.57 52.68 2.41
CA PHE A 53 48.37 52.23 1.27
C PHE A 53 47.44 51.99 0.07
N THR A 54 47.90 52.22 -1.15
CA THR A 54 47.11 51.96 -2.37
C THR A 54 48.00 51.43 -3.48
N ALA A 55 47.55 50.37 -4.17
CA ALA A 55 48.28 49.72 -5.25
C ALA A 55 47.34 49.25 -6.38
N GLN A 56 47.90 49.09 -7.59
CA GLN A 56 47.19 48.56 -8.76
C GLN A 56 47.47 47.07 -8.93
N VAL A 57 46.49 46.23 -8.60
CA VAL A 57 46.58 44.77 -8.66
C VAL A 57 45.66 44.24 -9.76
N ARG A 58 45.87 43.00 -10.20
CA ARG A 58 44.91 42.37 -11.12
C ARG A 58 43.68 41.92 -10.33
N PRO A 59 42.50 41.80 -10.94
CA PRO A 59 41.41 41.08 -10.32
C PRO A 59 41.83 39.62 -10.05
N GLY A 60 41.50 39.11 -8.87
CA GLY A 60 41.95 37.79 -8.44
C GLY A 60 41.84 37.60 -6.94
N THR A 61 42.09 36.37 -6.51
CA THR A 61 42.15 35.99 -5.09
C THR A 61 43.59 36.05 -4.62
N TYR A 62 43.82 36.70 -3.48
CA TYR A 62 45.15 36.94 -2.93
C TYR A 62 45.19 36.67 -1.43
N ASP A 63 46.35 36.22 -0.93
CA ASP A 63 46.65 36.18 0.50
C ASP A 63 47.29 37.52 0.93
N LEU A 64 46.52 38.34 1.65
CA LEU A 64 46.94 39.64 2.16
C LEU A 64 47.49 39.49 3.58
N ILE A 65 48.67 40.04 3.81
CA ILE A 65 49.30 40.16 5.12
C ILE A 65 49.61 41.64 5.37
N VAL A 66 49.15 42.18 6.49
CA VAL A 66 49.53 43.52 6.96
C VAL A 66 50.23 43.36 8.30
N ARG A 67 51.43 43.91 8.46
CA ARG A 67 52.23 43.74 9.69
C ARG A 67 53.01 44.99 10.08
N LYS A 68 53.18 45.18 11.38
CA LYS A 68 54.01 46.24 11.99
C LYS A 68 54.91 45.59 13.04
N SER A 69 56.16 46.03 13.13
CA SER A 69 57.08 45.50 14.14
C SER A 69 56.50 45.70 15.54
N GLY A 70 56.51 44.65 16.37
CA GLY A 70 55.97 44.68 17.73
C GLY A 70 54.46 44.44 17.87
N LEU A 71 53.72 44.22 16.78
CA LEU A 71 52.28 43.88 16.81
C LEU A 71 52.00 42.55 16.08
N PRO A 72 50.98 41.78 16.51
CA PRO A 72 50.42 40.69 15.71
C PRO A 72 50.01 41.15 14.31
N GLU A 73 50.32 40.35 13.31
CA GLU A 73 50.00 40.62 11.90
C GLU A 73 48.54 40.29 11.57
N PHE A 74 47.94 41.07 10.68
CA PHE A 74 46.64 40.80 10.08
C PHE A 74 46.84 39.92 8.85
N ARG A 75 46.14 38.79 8.76
CA ARG A 75 46.15 37.88 7.60
C ARG A 75 44.73 37.61 7.12
N GLN A 76 44.47 37.80 5.83
CA GLN A 76 43.17 37.49 5.23
C GLN A 76 43.33 37.11 3.76
N ARG A 77 42.59 36.09 3.33
CA ARG A 77 42.39 35.82 1.90
C ARG A 77 41.34 36.77 1.34
N ILE A 78 41.73 37.61 0.40
CA ILE A 78 40.87 38.64 -0.21
C ILE A 78 40.59 38.31 -1.67
N THR A 79 39.42 38.71 -2.17
CA THR A 79 39.10 38.64 -3.61
C THR A 79 38.94 40.06 -4.13
N VAL A 80 39.81 40.49 -5.04
CA VAL A 80 39.74 41.81 -5.67
C VAL A 80 38.96 41.67 -6.98
N GLY A 81 37.77 42.25 -7.03
CA GLY A 81 36.92 42.27 -8.22
C GLY A 81 37.25 43.42 -9.18
N GLY A 82 36.46 43.54 -10.25
CA GLY A 82 36.62 44.60 -11.27
C GLY A 82 36.48 46.04 -10.76
N GLY A 83 35.86 46.25 -9.60
CA GLY A 83 35.66 47.55 -8.97
C GLY A 83 36.76 48.00 -8.00
N GLY A 84 37.83 47.22 -7.82
CA GLY A 84 38.81 47.43 -6.77
C GLY A 84 38.31 46.95 -5.39
N LEU A 85 39.15 47.08 -4.36
CA LEU A 85 38.84 46.62 -3.00
C LEU A 85 39.47 47.56 -1.98
N THR A 86 38.74 47.88 -0.91
CA THR A 86 39.29 48.54 0.29
C THR A 86 39.28 47.56 1.46
N VAL A 87 40.44 47.34 2.09
CA VAL A 87 40.60 46.46 3.27
C VAL A 87 41.01 47.29 4.47
N ASN A 88 40.25 47.20 5.56
CA ASN A 88 40.63 47.76 6.86
C ASN A 88 41.32 46.68 7.69
N ALA A 89 42.64 46.77 7.82
CA ALA A 89 43.46 45.81 8.56
C ALA A 89 43.65 46.29 10.01
N GLN A 90 43.06 45.58 10.97
CA GLN A 90 43.27 45.84 12.39
C GLN A 90 44.51 45.09 12.87
N LEU A 91 45.56 45.83 13.23
CA LEU A 91 46.78 45.33 13.89
C LEU A 91 46.61 45.41 15.40
N GLY A 92 47.17 44.44 16.14
CA GLY A 92 47.14 44.47 17.61
C GLY A 92 45.96 43.78 18.29
N GLY A 93 44.96 43.31 17.54
CA GLY A 93 43.92 42.43 18.09
C GLY A 93 44.46 41.02 18.33
N THR A 94 44.20 40.43 19.50
CA THR A 94 44.35 38.98 19.69
C THR A 94 43.49 38.29 18.64
N ALA A 95 44.13 37.64 17.67
CA ALA A 95 43.45 36.92 16.62
C ALA A 95 42.66 35.74 17.23
N THR A 96 41.39 35.95 17.56
CA THR A 96 40.44 34.85 17.65
C THR A 96 40.24 34.38 16.21
N ILE A 97 40.89 33.27 15.84
CA ILE A 97 40.57 32.54 14.62
C ILE A 97 39.06 32.23 14.70
N PRO A 98 38.20 32.74 13.82
CA PRO A 98 36.83 32.27 13.76
C PRO A 98 36.90 30.78 13.50
N ALA A 99 36.27 29.97 14.36
CA ALA A 99 36.17 28.54 14.14
C ALA A 99 35.74 28.27 12.69
N PRO A 100 36.32 27.28 11.99
CA PRO A 100 35.92 26.97 10.63
C PRO A 100 34.41 26.75 10.63
N THR A 101 33.69 27.56 9.86
CA THR A 101 32.26 27.36 9.62
C THR A 101 32.10 25.92 9.14
N PRO A 102 31.31 25.06 9.81
CA PRO A 102 31.08 23.72 9.33
C PRO A 102 30.52 23.84 7.91
N THR A 103 31.26 23.31 6.95
CA THR A 103 30.78 23.17 5.58
C THR A 103 29.56 22.26 5.68
N GLN A 104 28.36 22.84 5.56
CA GLN A 104 27.13 22.06 5.54
C GLN A 104 27.29 21.01 4.43
N PRO A 105 27.10 19.71 4.71
CA PRO A 105 27.09 18.68 3.67
C PRO A 105 26.18 19.17 2.54
N PRO A 106 26.56 19.02 1.25
CA PRO A 106 25.70 19.42 0.15
C PRO A 106 24.31 18.83 0.39
N ALA A 107 23.30 19.69 0.45
CA ALA A 107 21.93 19.26 0.75
C ALA A 107 21.55 18.15 -0.24
N THR A 108 21.47 16.91 0.26
CA THR A 108 20.89 15.80 -0.49
C THR A 108 19.46 16.20 -0.77
N GLN A 109 19.18 16.61 -2.01
CA GLN A 109 17.81 16.94 -2.42
C GLN A 109 16.99 15.65 -2.32
N SER A 110 16.26 15.53 -1.21
CA SER A 110 15.27 14.48 -0.98
C SER A 110 13.93 14.95 -1.52
N TYR A 111 13.30 14.11 -2.32
CA TYR A 111 11.96 14.33 -2.84
C TYR A 111 10.99 13.34 -2.21
N SER A 112 9.75 13.78 -2.00
CA SER A 112 8.68 12.91 -1.52
C SER A 112 8.31 11.90 -2.62
N ILE A 113 8.17 10.65 -2.22
CA ILE A 113 7.52 9.62 -3.02
C ILE A 113 6.28 9.15 -2.28
N THR A 114 5.13 9.21 -2.95
CA THR A 114 3.86 8.69 -2.43
C THR A 114 3.42 7.51 -3.29
N VAL A 115 3.14 6.37 -2.66
CA VAL A 115 2.67 5.16 -3.32
C VAL A 115 1.30 4.80 -2.76
N THR A 116 0.30 4.80 -3.62
CA THR A 116 -1.08 4.40 -3.33
C THR A 116 -1.43 3.15 -4.15
N ALA A 117 -2.45 2.42 -3.71
CA ALA A 117 -2.98 1.29 -4.48
C ALA A 117 -4.49 1.16 -4.30
N ASN A 118 -5.14 0.45 -5.23
CA ASN A 118 -6.54 0.02 -5.10
C ASN A 118 -6.77 -0.94 -3.92
N VAL A 119 -5.72 -1.61 -3.44
CA VAL A 119 -5.73 -2.48 -2.25
C VAL A 119 -5.00 -1.78 -1.10
N THR A 120 -5.63 -1.69 0.07
CA THR A 120 -5.04 -1.14 1.28
C THR A 120 -4.09 -2.13 1.93
N GLY A 121 -2.96 -1.66 2.49
CA GLY A 121 -2.02 -2.50 3.22
C GLY A 121 -1.15 -3.39 2.34
N ALA A 122 -1.07 -3.13 1.03
CA ALA A 122 -0.18 -3.83 0.11
C ALA A 122 1.29 -3.48 0.42
N ASP A 123 2.19 -4.46 0.37
CA ASP A 123 3.61 -4.25 0.65
C ASP A 123 4.27 -3.50 -0.53
N VAL A 124 5.02 -2.44 -0.21
CA VAL A 124 5.72 -1.58 -1.16
C VAL A 124 7.21 -1.84 -1.08
N PHE A 125 7.83 -2.11 -2.23
CA PHE A 125 9.26 -2.30 -2.39
C PHE A 125 9.82 -1.22 -3.32
N ILE A 126 10.95 -0.62 -2.95
CA ILE A 126 11.69 0.34 -3.76
C ILE A 126 13.08 -0.25 -4.01
N ASN A 127 13.42 -0.47 -5.28
CA ASN A 127 14.65 -1.16 -5.70
C ASN A 127 14.86 -2.51 -5.00
N GLY A 128 13.76 -3.26 -4.80
CA GLY A 128 13.76 -4.57 -4.15
C GLY A 128 13.81 -4.53 -2.61
N ILE A 129 13.93 -3.36 -1.98
CA ILE A 129 13.92 -3.20 -0.52
C ILE A 129 12.51 -2.84 -0.05
N GLN A 130 11.99 -3.54 0.96
CA GLN A 130 10.68 -3.24 1.52
C GLN A 130 10.70 -1.86 2.19
N ALA A 131 9.91 -0.93 1.66
CA ALA A 131 9.83 0.45 2.12
C ALA A 131 8.67 0.66 3.12
N GLY A 132 7.57 -0.08 2.97
CA GLY A 132 6.39 0.05 3.83
C GLY A 132 5.16 -0.61 3.24
N ARG A 133 3.97 -0.10 3.58
CA ARG A 133 2.67 -0.57 3.07
C ARG A 133 1.81 0.58 2.53
N THR A 134 0.94 0.30 1.57
CA THR A 134 0.03 1.31 0.99
C THR A 134 -1.06 1.75 1.98
N PRO A 135 -1.40 3.06 2.02
CA PRO A 135 -0.70 4.17 1.38
C PRO A 135 0.66 4.44 2.05
N PHE A 136 1.72 4.53 1.25
CA PHE A 136 3.08 4.77 1.71
C PHE A 136 3.53 6.18 1.28
N THR A 137 4.19 6.92 2.18
CA THR A 137 4.91 8.16 1.82
C THR A 137 6.30 8.11 2.41
N GLY A 138 7.32 8.34 1.58
CA GLY A 138 8.72 8.33 1.96
C GLY A 138 9.51 9.45 1.29
N GLN A 139 10.81 9.51 1.60
CA GLN A 139 11.74 10.47 0.99
C GLN A 139 12.83 9.68 0.27
N VAL A 140 13.12 10.06 -0.97
CA VAL A 140 14.16 9.45 -1.79
C VAL A 140 15.01 10.54 -2.46
N SER A 141 16.29 10.26 -2.68
CA SER A 141 17.15 11.18 -3.45
C SER A 141 16.69 11.28 -4.90
N ARG A 142 17.17 12.30 -5.62
CA ARG A 142 17.08 12.33 -7.09
C ARG A 142 17.63 11.02 -7.68
N GLY A 143 16.89 10.36 -8.57
CA GLY A 143 17.37 9.11 -9.18
C GLY A 143 16.27 8.29 -9.83
N SER A 144 16.65 7.13 -10.39
CA SER A 144 15.70 6.17 -10.94
C SER A 144 15.41 5.06 -9.93
N TYR A 145 14.14 4.70 -9.79
CA TYR A 145 13.67 3.71 -8.84
C TYR A 145 12.73 2.72 -9.53
N THR A 146 12.81 1.46 -9.13
CA THR A 146 11.79 0.45 -9.46
C THR A 146 10.89 0.28 -8.25
N VAL A 147 9.62 0.63 -8.40
CA VAL A 147 8.58 0.44 -7.38
C VAL A 147 7.85 -0.85 -7.69
N VAL A 148 7.82 -1.77 -6.72
CA VAL A 148 7.02 -3.00 -6.79
C VAL A 148 5.99 -2.96 -5.67
N VAL A 149 4.71 -3.16 -5.99
CA VAL A 149 3.64 -3.26 -5.01
C VAL A 149 3.06 -4.67 -5.05
N LYS A 150 3.04 -5.33 -3.89
CA LYS A 150 2.60 -6.71 -3.73
C LYS A 150 1.44 -6.80 -2.75
N ALA A 151 0.44 -7.60 -3.09
CA ALA A 151 -0.63 -7.95 -2.17
C ALA A 151 -0.96 -9.44 -2.32
N PRO A 152 -1.29 -10.14 -1.22
CA PRO A 152 -1.72 -11.53 -1.30
C PRO A 152 -2.90 -11.70 -2.26
N GLY A 153 -2.75 -12.59 -3.24
CA GLY A 153 -3.80 -12.88 -4.22
C GLY A 153 -3.93 -11.89 -5.38
N TYR A 154 -2.94 -11.04 -5.58
CA TYR A 154 -2.87 -10.12 -6.71
C TYR A 154 -1.57 -10.33 -7.48
N SER A 155 -1.58 -10.00 -8.77
CA SER A 155 -0.35 -9.91 -9.56
C SER A 155 0.50 -8.72 -9.09
N ASP A 156 1.81 -8.93 -8.99
CA ASP A 156 2.77 -7.88 -8.62
C ASP A 156 2.69 -6.71 -9.62
N TYR A 157 2.49 -5.50 -9.10
CA TYR A 157 2.57 -4.28 -9.90
C TYR A 157 4.01 -3.77 -9.89
N THR A 158 4.63 -3.60 -11.06
CA THR A 158 6.00 -3.08 -11.18
C THR A 158 6.03 -1.85 -12.07
N GLN A 159 6.63 -0.76 -11.58
CA GLN A 159 6.80 0.48 -12.33
C GLN A 159 8.19 1.09 -12.09
N GLY A 160 8.90 1.38 -13.17
CA GLY A 160 10.09 2.23 -13.13
C GLY A 160 9.70 3.72 -13.10
N ILE A 161 10.28 4.48 -12.18
CA ILE A 161 10.08 5.92 -12.07
C ILE A 161 11.42 6.66 -12.06
N SER A 162 11.45 7.87 -12.60
CA SER A 162 12.59 8.79 -12.44
C SER A 162 12.15 9.94 -11.56
N VAL A 163 12.79 10.07 -10.40
CA VAL A 163 12.50 11.07 -9.38
C VAL A 163 13.41 12.26 -9.58
N THR A 164 12.83 13.36 -10.05
CA THR A 164 13.48 14.69 -10.16
C THR A 164 12.77 15.76 -9.31
N GLY A 165 11.74 15.36 -8.58
CA GLY A 165 10.76 16.17 -7.87
C GLY A 165 9.83 15.25 -7.05
N ALA A 166 8.78 15.80 -6.43
CA ALA A 166 7.78 14.96 -5.77
C ALA A 166 7.16 13.96 -6.78
N ALA A 167 7.14 12.69 -6.43
CA ALA A 167 6.66 11.60 -7.28
C ALA A 167 5.44 10.90 -6.64
N VAL A 168 4.44 10.60 -7.46
CA VAL A 168 3.25 9.87 -7.04
C VAL A 168 3.09 8.63 -7.92
N VAL A 169 2.97 7.46 -7.30
CA VAL A 169 2.72 6.18 -7.95
C VAL A 169 1.34 5.68 -7.51
N ASN A 170 0.45 5.49 -8.46
CA ASN A 170 -0.87 4.90 -8.22
C ASN A 170 -0.87 3.49 -8.81
N ALA A 171 -0.64 2.49 -7.96
CA ALA A 171 -0.60 1.09 -8.39
C ALA A 171 -2.02 0.52 -8.53
N THR A 172 -2.32 -0.12 -9.65
CA THR A 172 -3.57 -0.86 -9.85
C THR A 172 -3.25 -2.34 -9.94
N LEU A 173 -3.48 -3.07 -8.86
CA LEU A 173 -3.22 -4.50 -8.78
C LEU A 173 -4.40 -5.28 -9.35
N THR A 174 -4.11 -6.26 -10.20
CA THR A 174 -5.10 -7.20 -10.76
C THR A 174 -5.22 -8.43 -9.86
N PRO A 175 -6.43 -8.79 -9.40
CA PRO A 175 -6.64 -10.01 -8.63
C PRO A 175 -6.25 -11.23 -9.45
N MET A 176 -5.48 -12.15 -8.86
CA MET A 176 -5.24 -13.47 -9.43
C MET A 176 -6.37 -14.37 -8.96
N LEU A 177 -7.23 -14.78 -9.89
CA LEU A 177 -8.33 -15.67 -9.54
C LEU A 177 -7.79 -17.07 -9.22
N VAL A 178 -8.36 -17.68 -8.19
CA VAL A 178 -8.01 -19.00 -7.68
C VAL A 178 -9.26 -19.86 -7.58
N PRO A 179 -9.12 -21.20 -7.62
CA PRO A 179 -10.27 -22.08 -7.55
C PRO A 179 -10.91 -22.09 -6.16
N LEU A 180 -12.23 -21.90 -6.11
CA LEU A 180 -13.10 -22.28 -5.01
C LEU A 180 -13.84 -23.56 -5.41
N ASN A 181 -13.53 -24.66 -4.73
CA ASN A 181 -14.16 -25.96 -4.95
C ASN A 181 -15.15 -26.24 -3.81
N LEU A 182 -16.43 -26.38 -4.13
CA LEU A 182 -17.49 -26.69 -3.16
C LEU A 182 -17.94 -28.16 -3.21
N GLY A 183 -17.21 -29.01 -3.94
CA GLY A 183 -17.54 -30.42 -4.13
C GLY A 183 -18.86 -30.61 -4.89
N ASN A 184 -19.47 -31.78 -4.71
CA ASN A 184 -20.78 -32.09 -5.30
C ASN A 184 -21.88 -31.52 -4.41
N LEU A 185 -22.52 -30.46 -4.88
CA LEU A 185 -23.71 -29.88 -4.24
C LEU A 185 -24.98 -30.48 -4.84
N PHE A 186 -26.09 -30.38 -4.11
CA PHE A 186 -27.41 -30.78 -4.62
C PHE A 186 -27.73 -30.04 -5.93
N PRO A 187 -28.23 -30.72 -6.97
CA PRO A 187 -28.66 -30.05 -8.20
C PRO A 187 -29.68 -28.95 -7.90
N GLY A 188 -29.50 -27.77 -8.52
CA GLY A 188 -30.35 -26.61 -8.28
C GLY A 188 -29.99 -25.80 -7.02
N ALA A 189 -29.00 -26.23 -6.21
CA ALA A 189 -28.53 -25.42 -5.10
C ALA A 189 -27.91 -24.12 -5.61
N GLU A 190 -28.28 -22.99 -4.99
CA GLU A 190 -27.77 -21.67 -5.29
C GLU A 190 -26.62 -21.30 -4.35
N ILE A 191 -25.55 -20.77 -4.90
CA ILE A 191 -24.33 -20.44 -4.16
C ILE A 191 -24.13 -18.94 -4.18
N PHE A 192 -23.87 -18.37 -3.01
CA PHE A 192 -23.64 -16.95 -2.79
C PHE A 192 -22.32 -16.72 -2.05
N LEU A 193 -21.61 -15.67 -2.44
CA LEU A 193 -20.48 -15.11 -1.69
C LEU A 193 -20.80 -13.66 -1.31
N ASN A 194 -20.74 -13.35 -0.01
CA ASN A 194 -21.10 -12.03 0.53
C ASN A 194 -22.51 -11.56 0.07
N GLY A 195 -23.45 -12.50 -0.06
CA GLY A 195 -24.81 -12.25 -0.54
C GLY A 195 -24.96 -12.12 -2.06
N ALA A 196 -23.87 -12.03 -2.82
CA ALA A 196 -23.91 -12.04 -4.29
C ALA A 196 -23.95 -13.47 -4.83
N ARG A 197 -24.92 -13.77 -5.69
CA ARG A 197 -25.07 -15.10 -6.30
C ARG A 197 -23.94 -15.35 -7.31
N ILE A 198 -23.18 -16.42 -7.11
CA ILE A 198 -22.04 -16.78 -7.96
C ILE A 198 -22.34 -17.97 -8.89
N GLY A 199 -23.41 -18.72 -8.64
CA GLY A 199 -23.80 -19.81 -9.52
C GLY A 199 -24.89 -20.72 -8.95
N VAL A 200 -25.21 -21.75 -9.74
CA VAL A 200 -26.14 -22.83 -9.39
C VAL A 200 -25.43 -24.16 -9.65
N ALA A 201 -25.59 -25.11 -8.74
CA ALA A 201 -25.06 -26.46 -8.91
C ALA A 201 -25.85 -27.23 -9.98
N GLY A 202 -25.14 -27.85 -10.92
CA GLY A 202 -25.71 -28.64 -12.02
C GLY A 202 -25.68 -30.16 -11.83
N GLY A 203 -25.32 -30.66 -10.63
CA GLY A 203 -25.19 -32.10 -10.34
C GLY A 203 -23.79 -32.69 -10.51
N THR A 204 -22.81 -31.88 -10.92
CA THR A 204 -21.38 -32.20 -10.87
C THR A 204 -20.67 -31.37 -9.79
N GLN A 205 -19.35 -31.53 -9.66
CA GLN A 205 -18.55 -30.67 -8.79
C GLN A 205 -18.74 -29.19 -9.14
N PHE A 206 -19.00 -28.37 -8.13
CA PHE A 206 -19.06 -26.92 -8.28
C PHE A 206 -17.68 -26.33 -8.04
N ILE A 207 -17.05 -25.86 -9.12
CA ILE A 207 -15.74 -25.20 -9.08
C ILE A 207 -15.88 -23.85 -9.80
N THR A 208 -15.45 -22.78 -9.14
CA THR A 208 -15.43 -21.44 -9.73
C THR A 208 -14.12 -20.71 -9.41
N GLN A 209 -13.88 -19.60 -10.09
CA GLN A 209 -12.68 -18.78 -9.92
C GLN A 209 -13.04 -17.51 -9.15
N VAL A 210 -12.37 -17.27 -8.01
CA VAL A 210 -12.61 -16.11 -7.14
C VAL A 210 -11.29 -15.47 -6.73
N ALA A 211 -11.31 -14.19 -6.38
CA ALA A 211 -10.12 -13.56 -5.80
C ALA A 211 -9.86 -14.13 -4.39
N PRO A 212 -8.60 -14.22 -3.94
CA PRO A 212 -8.30 -14.51 -2.54
C PRO A 212 -8.89 -13.47 -1.60
N GLY A 213 -9.33 -13.91 -0.43
CA GLY A 213 -10.03 -13.05 0.53
C GLY A 213 -10.95 -13.83 1.45
N THR A 214 -11.57 -13.11 2.38
CA THR A 214 -12.55 -13.67 3.32
C THR A 214 -13.96 -13.41 2.80
N TYR A 215 -14.78 -14.45 2.78
CA TYR A 215 -16.15 -14.41 2.26
C TYR A 215 -17.13 -15.04 3.24
N THR A 216 -18.35 -14.52 3.30
CA THR A 216 -19.49 -15.27 3.81
C THR A 216 -20.04 -16.13 2.68
N LEU A 217 -19.80 -17.43 2.75
CA LEU A 217 -20.37 -18.43 1.86
C LEU A 217 -21.79 -18.75 2.33
N THR A 218 -22.76 -18.68 1.43
CA THR A 218 -24.12 -19.18 1.66
C THR A 218 -24.51 -20.14 0.55
N VAL A 219 -25.02 -21.32 0.93
CA VAL A 219 -25.56 -22.32 0.00
C VAL A 219 -27.03 -22.55 0.35
N ARG A 220 -27.90 -22.34 -0.65
CA ARG A 220 -29.35 -22.54 -0.54
C ARG A 220 -29.78 -23.69 -1.42
N ALA A 221 -30.51 -24.65 -0.87
CA ALA A 221 -31.11 -25.72 -1.64
C ALA A 221 -32.55 -25.93 -1.16
N GLY A 222 -33.47 -26.18 -2.09
CA GLY A 222 -34.86 -26.45 -1.75
C GLY A 222 -34.98 -27.64 -0.81
N GLY A 223 -35.73 -27.49 0.28
CA GLY A 223 -35.90 -28.52 1.31
C GLY A 223 -34.72 -28.67 2.29
N PHE A 224 -33.78 -27.73 2.29
CA PHE A 224 -32.67 -27.69 3.25
C PHE A 224 -32.61 -26.34 3.93
N MET A 225 -32.12 -26.32 5.17
CA MET A 225 -31.74 -25.09 5.84
C MET A 225 -30.58 -24.42 5.11
N ASP A 226 -30.60 -23.09 5.03
CA ASP A 226 -29.50 -22.30 4.48
C ASP A 226 -28.20 -22.63 5.23
N PHE A 227 -27.20 -23.12 4.49
CA PHE A 227 -25.85 -23.26 5.03
C PHE A 227 -25.13 -21.92 4.89
N SER A 228 -24.59 -21.39 5.98
CA SER A 228 -23.85 -20.14 5.95
C SER A 228 -22.61 -20.19 6.85
N MET A 229 -21.45 -19.81 6.33
CA MET A 229 -20.21 -19.70 7.11
C MET A 229 -19.22 -18.71 6.50
N GLN A 230 -18.28 -18.26 7.32
CA GLN A 230 -17.14 -17.49 6.84
C GLN A 230 -16.03 -18.43 6.36
N ILE A 231 -15.52 -18.20 5.15
CA ILE A 231 -14.38 -18.91 4.56
C ILE A 231 -13.27 -17.91 4.21
N THR A 232 -12.02 -18.37 4.24
CA THR A 232 -10.86 -17.58 3.78
C THR A 232 -10.20 -18.32 2.63
N VAL A 233 -10.30 -17.72 1.43
CA VAL A 233 -9.69 -18.24 0.21
C VAL A 233 -8.26 -17.71 0.11
N GLY A 234 -7.27 -18.61 0.13
CA GLY A 234 -5.86 -18.26 0.02
C GLY A 234 -5.36 -18.25 -1.42
N ALA A 235 -4.07 -17.98 -1.62
CA ALA A 235 -3.44 -17.95 -2.94
C ALA A 235 -3.45 -19.30 -3.69
N GLY A 236 -3.64 -20.41 -2.98
CA GLY A 236 -3.81 -21.76 -3.56
C GLY A 236 -5.26 -22.15 -3.88
N GLY A 237 -6.22 -21.25 -3.65
CA GLY A 237 -7.65 -21.57 -3.68
C GLY A 237 -8.17 -22.06 -2.33
N TYR A 238 -9.38 -22.61 -2.34
CA TYR A 238 -10.05 -23.18 -1.17
C TYR A 238 -10.96 -24.33 -1.58
N SER A 239 -11.03 -25.37 -0.74
CA SER A 239 -11.88 -26.54 -0.97
C SER A 239 -12.71 -26.84 0.27
N LEU A 240 -14.01 -27.04 0.08
CA LEU A 240 -14.98 -27.36 1.11
C LEU A 240 -16.07 -28.25 0.50
N ALA A 241 -16.66 -29.16 1.28
CA ALA A 241 -17.87 -29.88 0.89
C ALA A 241 -18.97 -29.54 1.91
N PRO A 242 -19.82 -28.52 1.64
CA PRO A 242 -20.90 -28.14 2.54
C PRO A 242 -21.88 -29.29 2.77
N THR A 243 -22.21 -29.56 4.04
CA THR A 243 -23.26 -30.51 4.42
C THR A 243 -24.53 -29.76 4.77
N LEU A 244 -25.57 -29.93 3.95
CA LEU A 244 -26.87 -29.28 4.18
C LEU A 244 -27.73 -30.13 5.11
N GLN A 245 -28.46 -29.47 6.00
CA GLN A 245 -29.41 -30.12 6.90
C GLN A 245 -30.84 -29.98 6.34
N PRO A 246 -31.59 -31.08 6.19
CA PRO A 246 -32.95 -31.01 5.65
C PRO A 246 -33.88 -30.24 6.60
N MET A 247 -34.85 -29.49 6.06
CA MET A 247 -35.88 -28.91 6.93
C MET A 247 -36.87 -30.01 7.34
N MET A 248 -37.12 -30.14 8.64
CA MET A 248 -38.11 -31.09 9.15
C MET A 248 -39.52 -30.69 8.68
N ALA A 249 -40.33 -31.69 8.34
CA ALA A 249 -41.77 -31.50 8.23
C ALA A 249 -42.39 -31.50 9.63
N ASN A 250 -43.48 -30.75 9.81
CA ASN A 250 -44.29 -30.82 11.01
C ASN A 250 -45.49 -31.73 10.74
N TYR A 251 -45.90 -32.50 11.74
CA TYR A 251 -47.14 -33.25 11.69
C TYR A 251 -47.98 -32.99 12.93
N VAL A 252 -49.29 -33.05 12.76
CA VAL A 252 -50.27 -33.13 13.84
C VAL A 252 -51.33 -34.16 13.46
N PHE A 253 -51.63 -35.06 14.38
CA PHE A 253 -52.74 -35.99 14.28
C PHE A 253 -53.94 -35.34 14.94
N GLN A 254 -55.08 -35.39 14.25
CA GLN A 254 -56.34 -34.88 14.75
C GLN A 254 -57.40 -35.96 14.58
N ILE A 255 -58.20 -36.18 15.61
CA ILE A 255 -59.37 -37.06 15.52
C ILE A 255 -60.54 -36.17 15.11
N PRO A 256 -61.20 -36.43 13.97
CA PRO A 256 -62.39 -35.69 13.59
C PRO A 256 -63.47 -35.77 14.67
N ALA A 257 -64.16 -34.66 14.94
CA ALA A 257 -65.20 -34.61 15.97
C ALA A 257 -66.28 -35.68 15.75
N GLY A 258 -66.68 -35.91 14.50
CA GLY A 258 -67.68 -36.94 14.15
C GLY A 258 -67.24 -38.39 14.38
N MET A 259 -65.96 -38.63 14.66
CA MET A 259 -65.42 -39.95 14.98
C MET A 259 -65.14 -40.12 16.48
N THR A 260 -65.30 -39.06 17.27
CA THR A 260 -65.07 -39.15 18.71
C THR A 260 -66.30 -39.78 19.35
N ASN A 261 -66.10 -40.85 20.12
CA ASN A 261 -67.18 -41.46 20.89
C ASN A 261 -67.51 -40.55 22.09
N PRO A 262 -68.72 -39.95 22.15
CA PRO A 262 -69.10 -39.03 23.23
C PRO A 262 -69.21 -39.72 24.59
N ASP A 263 -69.38 -41.05 24.61
CA ASP A 263 -69.52 -41.83 25.85
C ASP A 263 -68.17 -42.16 26.51
N VAL A 264 -67.03 -41.79 25.88
CA VAL A 264 -65.71 -42.00 26.46
C VAL A 264 -65.47 -41.00 27.60
N HIS A 265 -65.43 -41.52 28.83
CA HIS A 265 -64.99 -40.75 29.99
C HIS A 265 -63.45 -40.69 30.03
N GLY A 266 -62.87 -39.48 30.07
CA GLY A 266 -61.42 -39.25 30.14
C GLY A 266 -60.81 -38.74 28.84
N ASN A 267 -59.48 -38.80 28.70
CA ASN A 267 -58.78 -38.34 27.50
C ASN A 267 -58.82 -39.43 26.40
N PRO A 268 -59.53 -39.22 25.26
CA PRO A 268 -59.63 -40.22 24.19
C PRO A 268 -58.26 -40.63 23.62
N TRP A 269 -57.30 -39.71 23.64
CA TRP A 269 -55.93 -39.93 23.16
C TRP A 269 -55.15 -40.95 23.98
N SER A 270 -55.55 -41.21 25.23
CA SER A 270 -54.89 -42.21 26.11
C SER A 270 -55.06 -43.65 25.62
N GLN A 271 -56.05 -43.90 24.75
CA GLN A 271 -56.36 -45.23 24.20
C GLN A 271 -55.70 -45.48 22.85
N ILE A 272 -54.93 -44.51 22.35
CA ILE A 272 -54.32 -44.55 21.03
C ILE A 272 -52.80 -44.60 21.20
N ARG A 273 -52.16 -45.50 20.44
CA ARG A 273 -50.70 -45.52 20.30
C ARG A 273 -50.34 -45.19 18.87
N LEU A 274 -49.50 -44.18 18.70
CA LEU A 274 -48.97 -43.78 17.40
C LEU A 274 -47.54 -44.31 17.24
N TYR A 275 -47.25 -44.83 16.06
CA TYR A 275 -45.92 -45.26 15.64
C TYR A 275 -45.58 -44.60 14.32
N ILE A 276 -44.33 -44.14 14.21
CA ILE A 276 -43.72 -43.65 12.98
C ILE A 276 -42.49 -44.51 12.74
N ASP A 277 -42.46 -45.22 11.61
CA ASP A 277 -41.44 -46.22 11.26
C ASP A 277 -41.18 -47.25 12.38
N GLY A 278 -42.25 -47.64 13.07
CA GLY A 278 -42.20 -48.59 14.19
C GLY A 278 -41.77 -47.98 15.53
N ALA A 279 -41.30 -46.73 15.58
CA ALA A 279 -40.98 -46.02 16.81
C ALA A 279 -42.25 -45.39 17.43
N ALA A 280 -42.52 -45.70 18.71
CA ALA A 280 -43.66 -45.16 19.43
C ALA A 280 -43.50 -43.65 19.66
N GLN A 281 -44.52 -42.88 19.29
CA GLN A 281 -44.55 -41.44 19.49
C GLN A 281 -45.21 -41.11 20.83
N LYS A 282 -44.60 -40.18 21.57
CA LYS A 282 -45.14 -39.71 22.86
C LYS A 282 -46.31 -38.75 22.67
N ASP A 283 -46.23 -37.94 21.63
CA ASP A 283 -47.19 -36.90 21.29
C ASP A 283 -47.81 -37.17 19.92
N PHE A 284 -49.03 -36.68 19.74
CA PHE A 284 -49.76 -36.71 18.48
C PHE A 284 -49.38 -35.55 17.55
N ARG A 285 -48.23 -34.93 17.78
CA ARG A 285 -47.65 -33.89 16.94
C ARG A 285 -46.14 -33.90 17.10
N GLY A 286 -45.43 -33.40 16.11
CA GLY A 286 -43.98 -33.34 16.18
C GLY A 286 -43.36 -32.94 14.86
N GLN A 287 -42.06 -33.20 14.79
CA GLN A 287 -41.26 -33.01 13.59
C GLN A 287 -40.79 -34.36 13.08
N ILE A 288 -40.75 -34.48 11.75
CA ILE A 288 -40.33 -35.68 11.05
C ILE A 288 -39.39 -35.29 9.91
N GLN A 289 -38.43 -36.15 9.60
CA GLN A 289 -37.58 -35.95 8.44
C GLN A 289 -38.43 -35.97 7.16
N PRO A 290 -38.03 -35.24 6.11
CA PRO A 290 -38.69 -35.40 4.83
C PRO A 290 -38.42 -36.79 4.24
N GLY A 291 -39.39 -37.31 3.51
CA GLY A 291 -39.33 -38.60 2.83
C GLY A 291 -40.49 -39.52 3.20
N ARG A 292 -40.36 -40.76 2.75
CA ARG A 292 -41.40 -41.79 2.88
C ARG A 292 -41.34 -42.44 4.26
N HIS A 293 -42.42 -42.27 5.02
CA HIS A 293 -42.56 -42.79 6.38
C HIS A 293 -43.80 -43.66 6.52
N THR A 294 -43.69 -44.75 7.29
CA THR A 294 -44.81 -45.62 7.65
C THR A 294 -45.44 -45.12 8.93
N ILE A 295 -46.72 -44.75 8.85
CA ILE A 295 -47.51 -44.27 9.98
C ILE A 295 -48.45 -45.40 10.42
N ARG A 296 -48.37 -45.79 11.69
CA ARG A 296 -49.26 -46.79 12.27
C ARG A 296 -49.94 -46.25 13.52
N MET A 297 -51.27 -46.29 13.53
CA MET A 297 -52.09 -45.98 14.69
C MET A 297 -52.74 -47.27 15.20
N VAL A 298 -52.69 -47.49 16.52
CA VAL A 298 -53.26 -48.68 17.17
C VAL A 298 -54.21 -48.22 18.28
N THR A 299 -55.41 -48.80 18.31
CA THR A 299 -56.41 -48.56 19.36
C THR A 299 -57.24 -49.81 19.60
N GLY A 300 -57.23 -50.32 20.83
CA GLY A 300 -57.95 -51.56 21.20
C GLY A 300 -57.63 -52.71 20.24
N ALA A 301 -58.67 -53.23 19.57
CA ALA A 301 -58.58 -54.32 18.59
C ALA A 301 -58.24 -53.86 17.15
N PHE A 302 -58.11 -52.54 16.91
CA PHE A 302 -57.93 -51.97 15.59
C PHE A 302 -56.52 -51.41 15.40
N GLN A 303 -56.01 -51.53 14.17
CA GLN A 303 -54.85 -50.80 13.71
C GLN A 303 -55.09 -50.24 12.31
N ILE A 304 -54.51 -49.07 12.05
CA ILE A 304 -54.48 -48.43 10.74
C ILE A 304 -53.02 -48.18 10.42
N GLU A 305 -52.56 -48.64 9.26
CA GLU A 305 -51.20 -48.42 8.77
C GLU A 305 -51.27 -47.86 7.35
N PHE A 306 -50.53 -46.79 7.11
CA PHE A 306 -50.39 -46.20 5.79
C PHE A 306 -49.00 -45.58 5.62
N ILE A 307 -48.64 -45.32 4.37
CA ILE A 307 -47.36 -44.72 4.04
C ILE A 307 -47.61 -43.30 3.54
N GLN A 308 -46.90 -42.34 4.13
CA GLN A 308 -46.96 -40.93 3.77
C GLN A 308 -45.58 -40.44 3.36
N ASP A 309 -45.53 -39.68 2.27
CA ASP A 309 -44.34 -38.95 1.87
C ASP A 309 -44.41 -37.52 2.45
N PHE A 310 -43.49 -37.18 3.33
CA PHE A 310 -43.41 -35.88 3.97
C PHE A 310 -42.45 -34.98 3.19
N GLU A 311 -42.95 -33.87 2.65
CA GLU A 311 -42.13 -32.86 2.02
C GLU A 311 -41.46 -31.97 3.06
N SER A 312 -40.24 -31.56 2.76
CA SER A 312 -39.43 -30.74 3.66
C SER A 312 -40.09 -29.40 3.99
N GLY A 313 -40.07 -29.03 5.27
CA GLY A 313 -40.61 -27.76 5.77
C GLY A 313 -42.13 -27.63 5.71
N LYS A 314 -42.87 -28.64 5.21
CA LYS A 314 -44.33 -28.63 5.17
C LYS A 314 -44.92 -29.00 6.54
N SER A 315 -46.20 -28.65 6.72
CA SER A 315 -46.98 -29.06 7.89
C SER A 315 -48.14 -29.93 7.42
N TYR A 316 -48.34 -31.06 8.10
CA TYR A 316 -49.36 -32.04 7.77
C TYR A 316 -50.34 -32.21 8.92
N THR A 317 -51.63 -32.15 8.61
CA THR A 317 -52.69 -32.62 9.50
C THR A 317 -53.10 -34.01 9.05
N ILE A 318 -53.00 -34.99 9.94
CA ILE A 318 -53.31 -36.39 9.67
C ILE A 318 -54.60 -36.73 10.42
N GLU A 319 -55.63 -37.05 9.67
CA GLU A 319 -56.94 -37.42 10.20
C GLU A 319 -57.24 -38.88 9.84
N PRO A 320 -57.54 -39.74 10.83
CA PRO A 320 -58.08 -41.05 10.52
C PRO A 320 -59.49 -40.91 9.92
N PHE A 321 -59.85 -41.85 9.06
CA PHE A 321 -61.22 -42.04 8.60
C PHE A 321 -61.67 -43.47 8.95
N ALA A 322 -62.95 -43.65 9.22
CA ALA A 322 -63.55 -44.96 9.47
C ALA A 322 -64.73 -45.19 8.53
N GLY A 323 -64.88 -46.44 8.07
CA GLY A 323 -65.97 -46.88 7.21
C GLY A 323 -66.29 -48.35 7.45
N MET A 324 -67.50 -48.77 7.05
CA MET A 324 -67.93 -50.16 7.12
C MET A 324 -68.05 -50.72 5.71
N THR A 325 -67.62 -51.97 5.52
CA THR A 325 -67.89 -52.72 4.29
C THR A 325 -69.00 -53.73 4.57
N VAL A 326 -70.06 -53.72 3.76
CA VAL A 326 -71.08 -54.77 3.76
C VAL A 326 -70.62 -55.85 2.77
N LYS A 327 -70.52 -57.09 3.23
CA LYS A 327 -70.13 -58.25 2.42
C LYS A 327 -71.30 -59.19 2.25
#